data_AF-A0A521H2A2-F1
#
_entry.id   AF-A0A521H2A2-F1
#
_cell.length_a   1.000
_cell.length_b   1.000
_cell.length_c   1.000
_cell.angle_alpha   90.00
_cell.angle_beta   90.00
_cell.angle_gamma   90.00
#
_symmetry.space_group_name_H-M   'P 1'
#
loop_
_entity.id
_entity.type
_entity.pdbx_description
1 polymer ?
#
loop_
_entity_poly.entity_id
_entity_poly.type
_entity_poly.pdbx_seq_one_letter_code
_entity_poly.pdbx_strand_id
1 'polypeptide(L)'
;MTIVARIVDTKINIDEVTQCVHDDTHGAIDLFIGKVRNHHNGQMVQGIAYDAQEKLAEKAFYEICREAQNLWSGTRYAVFHYKGELAVGGISIAIAVSSAHRAGSFEACRYVIEEIKKRAPIWKQEHYQAGKSEWLPGHSLNEQTQPNHTQLGKKHNGEIPDLKQIAGIVLAGGKSSRMGQNKALLFYKGKPMAEHMLNILKRTGIEDVFISGSLEGYPCLEDDEIHAGPAAAIRDVLKRKPGYQGYIFVPVDMPLLRPEILKELISQKRGCYFTGWPLPAFLTPPFKLNHEKSVQRLLDANDIRPLNLPQDFEGLMINANTPEEWKKAVGIP
;
A
#
# COMPACT_ATOMS: atom_id res chain seq x y z
N MET A 1 -12.97 -20.91 -14.32
CA MET A 1 -12.40 -19.93 -13.36
C MET A 1 -13.18 -20.07 -12.07
N THR A 2 -12.52 -20.52 -11.01
CA THR A 2 -13.16 -20.94 -9.76
C THR A 2 -12.77 -19.99 -8.64
N ILE A 3 -13.75 -19.37 -8.00
CA ILE A 3 -13.61 -18.64 -6.73
C ILE A 3 -14.56 -19.29 -5.74
N VAL A 4 -14.04 -19.74 -4.61
CA VAL A 4 -14.82 -20.21 -3.46
C VAL A 4 -14.56 -19.26 -2.31
N ALA A 5 -15.61 -18.63 -1.79
CA ALA A 5 -15.54 -17.74 -0.64
C ALA A 5 -16.55 -18.21 0.41
N ARG A 6 -16.11 -18.48 1.64
CA ARG A 6 -16.97 -19.02 2.70
C ARG A 6 -16.62 -18.41 4.06
N ILE A 7 -17.65 -18.07 4.83
CA ILE A 7 -17.57 -18.05 6.29
C ILE A 7 -17.96 -19.43 6.81
N VAL A 8 -17.17 -19.96 7.75
CA VAL A 8 -17.42 -21.27 8.37
C VAL A 8 -17.44 -21.13 9.89
N ASP A 9 -18.28 -21.91 10.55
CA ASP A 9 -18.41 -22.01 12.01
C ASP A 9 -17.80 -23.30 12.57
N THR A 10 -17.19 -24.10 11.70
CA THR A 10 -16.44 -25.30 12.03
C THR A 10 -14.97 -25.13 11.68
N LYS A 11 -14.11 -25.97 12.27
CA LYS A 11 -12.67 -25.92 12.06
C LYS A 11 -12.34 -25.99 10.56
N ILE A 12 -11.61 -25.00 10.07
CA ILE A 12 -11.15 -24.94 8.68
C ILE A 12 -10.28 -26.16 8.37
N ASN A 13 -10.70 -26.96 7.38
CA ASN A 13 -9.92 -28.06 6.83
C ASN A 13 -9.06 -27.56 5.66
N ILE A 14 -7.75 -27.59 5.84
CA ILE A 14 -6.79 -27.11 4.84
C ILE A 14 -6.80 -27.94 3.55
N ASP A 15 -7.05 -29.25 3.65
CA ASP A 15 -7.13 -30.11 2.48
C ASP A 15 -8.37 -29.76 1.63
N GLU A 16 -9.49 -29.43 2.28
CA GLU A 16 -10.69 -28.93 1.59
C GLU A 16 -10.42 -27.61 0.85
N VAL A 17 -9.77 -26.65 1.52
CA VAL A 17 -9.43 -25.36 0.91
C VAL A 17 -8.50 -25.54 -0.29
N THR A 18 -7.52 -26.44 -0.16
CA THR A 18 -6.57 -26.78 -1.23
C THR A 18 -7.27 -27.45 -2.41
N GLN A 19 -8.18 -28.40 -2.13
CA GLN A 19 -8.94 -29.10 -3.17
C GLN A 19 -9.84 -28.15 -3.98
N CYS A 20 -10.39 -27.11 -3.36
CA CYS A 20 -11.23 -26.11 -4.05
C CYS A 20 -10.52 -25.41 -5.21
N VAL A 21 -9.18 -25.32 -5.19
CA VAL A 21 -8.38 -24.67 -6.23
C VAL A 21 -7.68 -25.65 -7.17
N HIS A 22 -7.91 -26.96 -7.04
CA HIS A 22 -7.28 -27.95 -7.90
C HIS A 22 -7.59 -27.71 -9.39
N ASP A 23 -6.58 -27.90 -10.24
CA ASP A 23 -6.65 -27.85 -11.70
C ASP A 23 -5.44 -28.62 -12.28
N ASP A 24 -5.68 -29.56 -13.20
CA ASP A 24 -4.61 -30.37 -13.81
C ASP A 24 -3.62 -29.53 -14.65
N THR A 25 -3.99 -28.31 -15.03
CA THR A 25 -3.12 -27.37 -15.75
C THR A 25 -2.29 -26.47 -14.82
N HIS A 26 -2.47 -26.57 -13.51
CA HIS A 26 -1.78 -25.73 -12.53
C HIS A 26 -0.59 -26.46 -11.90
N GLY A 27 0.61 -25.86 -12.03
CA GLY A 27 1.85 -26.38 -11.46
C GLY A 27 2.16 -25.89 -10.05
N ALA A 28 1.33 -25.00 -9.47
CA ALA A 28 1.54 -24.45 -8.14
C ALA A 28 0.23 -24.19 -7.40
N ILE A 29 0.25 -24.46 -6.09
CA ILE A 29 -0.75 -23.99 -5.12
C ILE A 29 0.03 -23.28 -4.00
N ASP A 30 -0.32 -22.04 -3.71
CA ASP A 30 0.13 -21.32 -2.53
C ASP A 30 -0.99 -21.26 -1.50
N LEU A 31 -0.64 -21.43 -0.22
CA LEU A 31 -1.58 -21.50 0.88
C LEU A 31 -1.14 -20.57 2.01
N PHE A 32 -1.97 -19.58 2.29
CA PHE A 32 -1.84 -18.74 3.47
C PHE A 32 -2.77 -19.25 4.58
N ILE A 33 -2.22 -19.40 5.80
CA ILE A 33 -2.96 -19.80 7.00
C ILE A 33 -2.77 -18.74 8.09
N GLY A 34 -3.84 -18.05 8.44
CA GLY A 34 -3.88 -17.16 9.60
C GLY A 34 -4.21 -17.96 10.87
N LYS A 35 -3.35 -17.86 11.89
CA LYS A 35 -3.55 -18.52 13.19
C LYS A 35 -3.63 -17.53 14.34
N VAL A 36 -4.41 -17.88 15.36
CA VAL A 36 -4.43 -17.15 16.64
C VAL A 36 -3.08 -17.32 17.34
N ARG A 37 -2.46 -16.20 17.73
CA ARG A 37 -1.19 -16.19 18.47
C ARG A 37 -1.45 -16.08 19.97
N ASN A 38 -0.49 -16.51 20.79
CA ASN A 38 -0.56 -16.46 22.25
C ASN A 38 -0.25 -15.09 22.87
N HIS A 39 0.06 -14.07 22.05
CA HIS A 39 0.37 -12.73 22.53
C HIS A 39 -0.12 -11.64 21.57
N HIS A 40 -0.59 -10.53 22.12
CA HIS A 40 -0.91 -9.30 21.40
C HIS A 40 -0.57 -8.09 22.29
N ASN A 41 0.09 -7.06 21.74
CA ASN A 41 0.48 -5.84 22.47
C ASN A 41 1.16 -6.05 23.84
N GLY A 42 1.97 -7.10 23.97
CA GLY A 42 2.67 -7.43 25.22
C GLY A 42 1.83 -8.18 26.26
N GLN A 43 0.59 -8.55 25.95
CA GLN A 43 -0.31 -9.31 26.82
C GLN A 43 -0.52 -10.74 26.31
N MET A 44 -0.71 -11.69 27.24
CA MET A 44 -1.06 -13.07 26.91
C MET A 44 -2.54 -13.19 26.51
N VAL A 45 -2.79 -13.77 25.35
CA VAL A 45 -4.12 -14.00 24.77
C VAL A 45 -4.47 -15.48 24.92
N GLN A 46 -5.67 -15.80 25.42
CA GLN A 46 -6.15 -17.18 25.54
C GLN A 46 -6.91 -17.65 24.29
N GLY A 47 -7.55 -16.71 23.60
CA GLY A 47 -8.33 -16.97 22.39
C GLY A 47 -8.85 -15.69 21.77
N ILE A 48 -9.46 -15.83 20.61
CA ILE A 48 -10.09 -14.74 19.86
C ILE A 48 -11.48 -15.21 19.41
N ALA A 49 -12.48 -14.37 19.58
CA ALA A 49 -13.78 -14.54 18.95
C ALA A 49 -13.83 -13.73 17.65
N TYR A 50 -14.27 -14.37 16.56
CA TYR A 50 -14.49 -13.72 15.27
C TYR A 50 -15.99 -13.66 14.99
N ASP A 51 -16.47 -12.48 14.61
CA ASP A 51 -17.84 -12.30 14.12
C ASP A 51 -17.83 -11.69 12.73
N ALA A 52 -18.84 -12.02 11.93
CA ALA A 52 -18.98 -11.55 10.57
C ALA A 52 -20.44 -11.64 10.11
N GLN A 53 -20.86 -10.64 9.31
CA GLN A 53 -22.05 -10.78 8.49
C GLN A 53 -21.69 -11.63 7.27
N GLU A 54 -22.03 -12.92 7.34
CA GLU A 54 -21.56 -13.97 6.43
C GLU A 54 -21.68 -13.60 4.95
N LYS A 55 -22.89 -13.24 4.50
CA LYS A 55 -23.16 -12.92 3.09
C LYS A 55 -22.33 -11.75 2.57
N LEU A 56 -22.09 -10.74 3.40
CA LEU A 56 -21.34 -9.56 3.00
C LEU A 56 -19.84 -9.81 3.04
N ALA A 57 -19.35 -10.55 4.03
CA ALA A 57 -17.97 -10.98 4.09
C ALA A 57 -17.60 -11.88 2.90
N GLU A 58 -18.44 -12.88 2.58
CA GLU A 58 -18.26 -13.74 1.40
C GLU A 58 -18.30 -12.96 0.10
N LYS A 59 -19.21 -11.99 -0.02
CA LYS A 59 -19.27 -11.09 -1.18
C LYS A 59 -17.98 -10.27 -1.32
N ALA A 60 -17.49 -9.70 -0.22
CA ALA A 60 -16.23 -8.94 -0.22
C ALA A 60 -15.04 -9.84 -0.63
N PHE A 61 -14.94 -11.06 -0.09
CA PHE A 61 -13.90 -12.01 -0.48
C PHE A 61 -13.96 -12.36 -1.97
N TYR A 62 -15.17 -12.60 -2.48
CA TYR A 62 -15.39 -12.92 -3.88
C TYR A 62 -14.95 -11.77 -4.79
N GLU A 63 -15.34 -10.53 -4.46
CA GLU A 63 -14.95 -9.33 -5.21
C GLU A 63 -13.43 -9.13 -5.21
N ILE A 64 -12.78 -9.30 -4.06
CA ILE A 64 -11.32 -9.25 -3.92
C ILE A 64 -10.64 -10.32 -4.79
N CYS A 65 -11.12 -11.57 -4.76
CA CYS A 65 -10.56 -12.65 -5.58
C CYS A 65 -10.78 -12.41 -7.07
N ARG A 66 -11.91 -11.80 -7.43
CA ARG A 66 -12.21 -11.43 -8.83
C ARG A 66 -11.30 -10.31 -9.32
N GLU A 67 -11.02 -9.32 -8.50
CA GLU A 67 -10.00 -8.30 -8.78
C GLU A 67 -8.62 -8.94 -8.98
N ALA A 68 -8.25 -9.88 -8.09
CA ALA A 68 -7.00 -10.63 -8.20
C ALA A 68 -6.93 -11.45 -9.50
N GLN A 69 -8.01 -12.09 -9.94
CA GLN A 69 -8.07 -12.80 -11.24
C GLN A 69 -7.77 -11.89 -12.43
N ASN A 70 -8.15 -10.61 -12.38
CA ASN A 70 -7.86 -9.66 -13.45
C ASN A 70 -6.37 -9.29 -13.50
N LEU A 71 -5.69 -9.30 -12.35
CA LEU A 71 -4.26 -9.00 -12.24
C LEU A 71 -3.41 -10.23 -12.57
N TRP A 72 -3.84 -11.42 -12.14
CA TRP A 72 -3.16 -12.70 -12.37
C TRP A 72 -4.10 -13.67 -13.08
N SER A 73 -4.20 -13.54 -14.40
CA SER A 73 -5.10 -14.35 -15.22
C SER A 73 -4.82 -15.86 -15.08
N GLY A 74 -5.88 -16.67 -15.16
CA GLY A 74 -5.80 -18.13 -15.06
C GLY A 74 -5.75 -18.68 -13.63
N THR A 75 -5.67 -17.84 -12.60
CA THR A 75 -5.65 -18.28 -11.21
C THR A 75 -7.02 -18.74 -10.67
N ARG A 76 -7.01 -19.66 -9.71
CA ARG A 76 -8.19 -20.08 -8.93
C ARG A 76 -7.99 -19.74 -7.46
N TYR A 77 -9.09 -19.48 -6.75
CA TYR A 77 -9.06 -18.98 -5.38
C TYR A 77 -10.03 -19.74 -4.47
N ALA A 78 -9.60 -19.99 -3.23
CA ALA A 78 -10.46 -20.38 -2.14
C ALA A 78 -10.13 -19.54 -0.91
N VAL A 79 -11.15 -18.94 -0.28
CA VAL A 79 -11.04 -18.14 0.94
C VAL A 79 -12.05 -18.65 1.95
N PHE A 80 -11.55 -19.20 3.06
CA PHE A 80 -12.36 -19.69 4.17
C PHE A 80 -11.98 -18.89 5.40
N HIS A 81 -12.95 -18.25 6.05
CA HIS A 81 -12.71 -17.53 7.30
C HIS A 81 -13.62 -18.09 8.40
N TYR A 82 -13.04 -18.35 9.57
CA TYR A 82 -13.75 -18.88 10.71
C TYR A 82 -14.56 -17.80 11.43
N LYS A 83 -15.74 -18.17 11.91
CA LYS A 83 -16.61 -17.38 12.77
C LYS A 83 -16.89 -18.15 14.05
N GLY A 84 -16.81 -17.47 15.18
CA GLY A 84 -16.92 -18.03 16.52
C GLY A 84 -15.62 -17.91 17.32
N GLU A 85 -15.53 -18.66 18.41
CA GLU A 85 -14.37 -18.64 19.30
C GLU A 85 -13.25 -19.57 18.82
N LEU A 86 -12.00 -19.08 18.86
CA LEU A 86 -10.78 -19.84 18.58
C LEU A 86 -9.79 -19.70 19.72
N ALA A 87 -9.31 -20.84 20.22
CA ALA A 87 -8.14 -20.87 21.08
C ALA A 87 -6.86 -20.52 20.29
N VAL A 88 -5.79 -20.20 21.04
CA VAL A 88 -4.43 -20.08 20.49
C VAL A 88 -4.08 -21.27 19.59
N GLY A 89 -3.50 -20.97 18.43
CA GLY A 89 -3.15 -21.96 17.40
C GLY A 89 -4.29 -22.32 16.44
N GLY A 90 -5.53 -21.94 16.75
CA GLY A 90 -6.69 -22.09 15.87
C GLY A 90 -6.52 -21.31 14.56
N ILE A 91 -7.05 -21.88 13.46
CA ILE A 91 -6.98 -21.28 12.13
C ILE A 91 -8.18 -20.33 11.96
N SER A 92 -7.91 -19.04 11.85
CA SER A 92 -8.94 -18.02 11.65
C SER A 92 -9.26 -17.79 10.18
N ILE A 93 -8.29 -17.99 9.29
CA ILE A 93 -8.47 -17.85 7.85
C ILE A 93 -7.52 -18.79 7.11
N ALA A 94 -8.00 -19.39 6.02
CA ALA A 94 -7.17 -20.06 5.03
C ALA A 94 -7.49 -19.49 3.64
N ILE A 95 -6.43 -19.19 2.88
CA ILE A 95 -6.52 -18.72 1.50
C ILE A 95 -5.64 -19.65 0.66
N ALA A 96 -6.24 -20.33 -0.32
CA ALA A 96 -5.50 -21.08 -1.32
C ALA A 96 -5.61 -20.39 -2.68
N VAL A 97 -4.49 -20.33 -3.39
CA VAL A 97 -4.44 -19.82 -4.77
C VAL A 97 -3.64 -20.79 -5.63
N SER A 98 -4.21 -21.22 -6.75
CA SER A 98 -3.50 -22.06 -7.71
C SER A 98 -3.24 -21.34 -9.03
N SER A 99 -2.13 -21.71 -9.69
CA SER A 99 -1.69 -21.12 -10.95
C SER A 99 -0.83 -22.08 -11.77
N ALA A 100 -0.70 -21.83 -13.07
CA ALA A 100 0.22 -22.56 -13.95
C ALA A 100 1.69 -22.50 -13.47
N HIS A 101 2.11 -21.32 -12.96
CA HIS A 101 3.46 -21.10 -12.44
C HIS A 101 3.43 -20.39 -11.08
N ARG A 102 4.37 -20.77 -10.19
CA ARG A 102 4.46 -20.33 -8.79
C ARG A 102 4.42 -18.82 -8.54
N ALA A 103 4.90 -17.98 -9.47
CA ALA A 103 4.94 -16.53 -9.25
C ALA A 103 3.53 -15.96 -9.07
N GLY A 104 2.59 -16.39 -9.92
CA GLY A 104 1.19 -15.93 -9.86
C GLY A 104 0.49 -16.31 -8.56
N SER A 105 0.73 -17.53 -8.04
CA SER A 105 0.08 -17.97 -6.79
C SER A 105 0.58 -17.17 -5.58
N PHE A 106 1.88 -16.90 -5.45
CA PHE A 106 2.43 -16.11 -4.34
C PHE A 106 1.90 -14.67 -4.32
N GLU A 107 1.98 -13.98 -5.46
CA GLU A 107 1.58 -12.57 -5.54
C GLU A 107 0.08 -12.39 -5.32
N ALA A 108 -0.72 -13.27 -5.94
CA ALA A 108 -2.16 -13.27 -5.78
C ALA A 108 -2.61 -13.63 -4.36
N CYS A 109 -1.99 -14.65 -3.73
CA CYS A 109 -2.32 -15.03 -2.36
C CYS A 109 -2.01 -13.89 -1.38
N ARG A 110 -0.86 -13.20 -1.56
CA ARG A 110 -0.51 -12.02 -0.77
C ARG A 110 -1.50 -10.88 -0.98
N TYR A 111 -1.90 -10.62 -2.22
CA TYR A 111 -2.89 -9.58 -2.51
C TYR A 111 -4.21 -9.84 -1.79
N VAL A 112 -4.75 -11.05 -1.88
CA VAL A 112 -6.05 -11.39 -1.28
C VAL A 112 -6.06 -11.18 0.23
N ILE A 113 -5.04 -11.64 0.97
CA ILE A 113 -5.01 -11.44 2.43
C ILE A 113 -4.89 -9.96 2.83
N GLU A 114 -4.10 -9.17 2.10
CA GLU A 114 -3.94 -7.74 2.39
C GLU A 114 -5.24 -6.99 2.14
N GLU A 115 -5.97 -7.33 1.08
CA GLU A 115 -7.24 -6.69 0.75
C GLU A 115 -8.38 -7.11 1.69
N ILE A 116 -8.42 -8.38 2.11
CA ILE A 116 -9.36 -8.86 3.11
C ILE A 116 -9.20 -8.07 4.41
N LYS A 117 -7.96 -7.85 4.86
CA LYS A 117 -7.67 -7.09 6.08
C LYS A 117 -8.11 -5.63 6.03
N LYS A 118 -8.22 -5.04 4.83
CA LYS A 118 -8.64 -3.64 4.63
C LYS A 118 -10.15 -3.50 4.51
N ARG A 119 -10.79 -4.42 3.77
CA ARG A 119 -12.14 -4.21 3.23
C ARG A 119 -13.19 -5.18 3.79
N ALA A 120 -12.79 -6.33 4.34
CA ALA A 120 -13.75 -7.33 4.76
C ALA A 120 -14.41 -6.94 6.10
N PRO A 121 -15.74 -7.00 6.20
CA PRO A 121 -16.50 -6.71 7.42
C PRO A 121 -16.40 -7.88 8.41
N ILE A 122 -15.22 -8.02 9.02
CA ILE A 122 -14.91 -9.05 10.03
C ILE A 122 -14.52 -8.33 11.31
N TRP A 123 -15.18 -8.68 12.40
CA TRP A 123 -14.90 -8.18 13.74
C TRP A 123 -14.14 -9.25 14.53
N LYS A 124 -13.17 -8.81 15.35
CA LYS A 124 -12.42 -9.70 16.24
C LYS A 124 -12.44 -9.17 17.67
N GLN A 125 -12.66 -10.06 18.63
CA GLN A 125 -12.60 -9.78 20.05
C GLN A 125 -11.52 -10.65 20.69
N GLU A 126 -10.61 -10.06 21.45
CA GLU A 126 -9.52 -10.80 22.09
C GLU A 126 -9.87 -11.10 23.56
N HIS A 127 -9.65 -12.35 24.01
CA HIS A 127 -9.92 -12.79 25.38
C HIS A 127 -8.60 -12.89 26.16
N TYR A 128 -8.41 -11.99 27.14
CA TYR A 128 -7.19 -11.90 27.96
C TYR A 128 -7.33 -12.64 29.31
N GLN A 129 -6.19 -13.13 29.83
CA GLN A 129 -6.11 -13.90 31.10
C GLN A 129 -6.69 -13.20 32.33
N ALA A 130 -6.79 -11.86 32.33
CA ALA A 130 -7.24 -11.05 33.46
C ALA A 130 -8.74 -10.66 33.42
N GLY A 131 -9.57 -11.33 32.60
CA GLY A 131 -11.02 -11.14 32.57
C GLY A 131 -11.51 -9.87 31.86
N LYS A 132 -10.61 -9.03 31.34
CA LYS A 132 -10.97 -7.96 30.38
C LYS A 132 -11.02 -8.56 28.98
N SER A 133 -12.17 -8.44 28.32
CA SER A 133 -12.32 -8.76 26.90
C SER A 133 -12.44 -7.43 26.15
N GLU A 134 -11.53 -7.15 25.22
CA GLU A 134 -11.59 -5.94 24.40
C GLU A 134 -12.01 -6.31 22.97
N TRP A 135 -13.05 -5.64 22.49
CA TRP A 135 -13.39 -5.63 21.07
C TRP A 135 -12.36 -4.78 20.36
N LEU A 136 -11.60 -5.39 19.45
CA LEU A 136 -10.80 -4.60 18.54
C LEU A 136 -11.71 -4.11 17.41
N PRO A 137 -11.55 -2.87 16.95
CA PRO A 137 -12.39 -2.34 15.88
C PRO A 137 -12.27 -3.22 14.64
N GLY A 138 -13.38 -3.83 14.24
CA GLY A 138 -13.58 -4.30 12.87
C GLY A 138 -14.03 -3.12 12.01
N HIS A 139 -13.76 -3.20 10.71
CA HIS A 139 -14.23 -2.19 9.76
C HIS A 139 -15.75 -2.34 9.59
N SER A 140 -16.53 -1.55 10.35
CA SER A 140 -17.97 -1.46 10.17
C SER A 140 -18.29 -0.65 8.90
N LEU A 141 -19.15 -1.20 8.03
CA LEU A 141 -19.83 -0.39 7.02
C LEU A 141 -20.78 0.57 7.75
N ASN A 142 -20.52 1.87 7.64
CA ASN A 142 -21.54 2.87 7.92
C ASN A 142 -22.58 2.84 6.79
N GLU A 143 -23.70 2.15 7.01
CA GLU A 143 -25.02 2.56 6.52
C GLU A 143 -25.49 3.66 7.50
N GLN A 144 -25.99 4.85 7.16
CA GLN A 144 -26.79 5.29 6.03
C GLN A 144 -26.52 6.79 5.77
N THR A 145 -26.08 7.13 4.57
CA THR A 145 -26.89 8.05 3.78
C THR A 145 -27.39 7.22 2.62
N GLN A 146 -28.71 7.04 2.52
CA GLN A 146 -29.31 6.58 1.28
C GLN A 146 -28.65 7.38 0.13
N PRO A 147 -28.20 6.74 -0.96
CA PRO A 147 -27.89 7.48 -2.15
C PRO A 147 -29.22 8.03 -2.64
N ASN A 148 -29.57 9.23 -2.17
CA ASN A 148 -30.42 10.09 -2.97
C ASN A 148 -29.80 10.06 -4.36
N HIS A 149 -30.63 9.74 -5.35
CA HIS A 149 -30.36 9.96 -6.75
C HIS A 149 -30.15 11.47 -6.98
N THR A 150 -29.05 11.98 -6.47
CA THR A 150 -28.50 13.30 -6.77
C THR A 150 -27.16 12.97 -7.38
N GLN A 151 -27.23 12.62 -8.67
CA GLN A 151 -26.14 12.66 -9.63
C GLN A 151 -24.75 12.73 -8.96
N LEU A 152 -24.16 11.58 -8.61
CA LEU A 152 -22.71 11.50 -8.49
C LEU A 152 -22.19 12.11 -9.79
N GLY A 153 -21.61 13.30 -9.64
CA GLY A 153 -21.19 14.13 -10.75
C GLY A 153 -20.43 13.26 -11.73
N LYS A 154 -21.01 13.15 -12.92
CA LYS A 154 -20.44 12.68 -14.19
C LYS A 154 -19.30 11.68 -14.05
N LYS A 155 -19.44 10.52 -14.72
CA LYS A 155 -18.30 9.89 -15.38
C LYS A 155 -17.35 11.00 -15.85
N HIS A 156 -16.23 11.19 -15.16
CA HIS A 156 -15.14 11.88 -15.79
C HIS A 156 -14.63 10.85 -16.81
N ASN A 157 -15.23 10.90 -18.00
CA ASN A 157 -14.59 10.57 -19.26
C ASN A 157 -13.41 11.54 -19.48
N GLY A 158 -12.54 11.69 -18.48
CA GLY A 158 -11.24 12.33 -18.61
C GLY A 158 -10.25 11.21 -18.46
N GLU A 159 -9.53 10.94 -19.53
CA GLU A 159 -8.44 9.96 -19.57
C GLU A 159 -7.61 10.06 -18.29
N ILE A 160 -7.48 8.93 -17.56
CA ILE A 160 -6.41 8.77 -16.58
C ILE A 160 -5.12 9.04 -17.36
N PRO A 161 -4.22 9.94 -16.90
CA PRO A 161 -3.00 10.21 -17.64
C PRO A 161 -2.30 8.88 -17.89
N ASP A 162 -1.97 8.63 -19.16
CA ASP A 162 -1.24 7.44 -19.57
C ASP A 162 -0.01 7.34 -18.68
N LEU A 163 0.08 6.26 -17.89
CA LEU A 163 1.15 6.09 -16.89
C LEU A 163 2.54 6.05 -17.56
N LYS A 164 2.60 5.77 -18.86
CA LYS A 164 3.82 5.89 -19.68
C LYS A 164 4.29 7.32 -19.88
N GLN A 165 3.43 8.30 -19.60
CA GLN A 165 3.70 9.73 -19.72
C GLN A 165 3.90 10.39 -18.35
N ILE A 166 4.11 9.60 -17.30
CA ILE A 166 4.42 10.07 -15.95
C ILE A 166 5.81 9.58 -15.55
N ALA A 167 6.61 10.46 -14.96
CA ALA A 167 7.89 10.10 -14.34
C ALA A 167 7.76 9.99 -12.82
N GLY A 168 8.33 8.93 -12.23
CA GLY A 168 8.42 8.73 -10.79
C GLY A 168 9.81 9.09 -10.27
N ILE A 169 9.89 9.96 -9.27
CA ILE A 169 11.16 10.52 -8.80
C ILE A 169 11.32 10.26 -7.29
N VAL A 170 12.40 9.56 -6.92
CA VAL A 170 12.83 9.43 -5.52
C VAL A 170 13.80 10.55 -5.18
N LEU A 171 13.47 11.37 -4.20
CA LEU A 171 14.34 12.45 -3.72
C LEU A 171 15.34 11.91 -2.70
N ALA A 172 16.59 11.70 -3.13
CA ALA A 172 17.65 11.09 -2.32
C ALA A 172 18.92 11.95 -2.15
N GLY A 173 19.01 13.14 -2.76
CA GLY A 173 20.20 14.00 -2.74
C GLY A 173 20.55 14.71 -1.41
N GLY A 174 19.83 14.44 -0.32
CA GLY A 174 20.05 15.09 0.97
C GLY A 174 21.27 14.57 1.73
N LYS A 175 22.01 15.45 2.44
CA LYS A 175 23.18 15.10 3.27
C LYS A 175 22.91 14.01 4.32
N SER A 176 21.64 13.82 4.70
CA SER A 176 21.22 12.89 5.76
C SER A 176 22.01 13.10 7.07
N SER A 177 22.45 14.33 7.35
CA SER A 177 23.38 14.62 8.45
C SER A 177 22.85 14.20 9.82
N ARG A 178 21.53 14.29 10.05
CA ARG A 178 20.88 13.86 11.30
C ARG A 178 20.79 12.33 11.43
N MET A 179 20.84 11.61 10.31
CA MET A 179 20.82 10.14 10.28
C MET A 179 22.22 9.55 10.50
N GLY A 180 23.28 10.33 10.26
CA GLY A 180 24.68 9.88 10.35
C GLY A 180 25.14 8.98 9.19
N GLN A 181 24.22 8.57 8.30
CA GLN A 181 24.49 7.81 7.09
C GLN A 181 23.48 8.17 5.99
N ASN A 182 23.79 7.82 4.73
CA ASN A 182 22.90 8.09 3.61
C ASN A 182 21.58 7.29 3.76
N LYS A 183 20.45 8.00 3.93
CA LYS A 183 19.12 7.38 4.08
C LYS A 183 18.74 6.49 2.90
N ALA A 184 19.22 6.78 1.70
CA ALA A 184 18.96 5.98 0.50
C ALA A 184 19.54 4.56 0.58
N LEU A 185 20.58 4.35 1.38
CA LEU A 185 21.27 3.08 1.57
C LEU A 185 20.83 2.33 2.83
N LEU A 186 19.93 2.90 3.65
CA LEU A 186 19.35 2.20 4.79
C LEU A 186 18.57 0.97 4.31
N PHE A 187 18.73 -0.15 5.01
CA PHE A 187 18.02 -1.37 4.67
C PHE A 187 16.64 -1.41 5.32
N TYR A 188 15.61 -1.57 4.50
CA TYR A 188 14.25 -1.82 4.92
C TYR A 188 13.70 -3.04 4.17
N LYS A 189 13.16 -4.02 4.91
CA LYS A 189 12.67 -5.29 4.36
C LYS A 189 13.68 -5.98 3.43
N GLY A 190 14.97 -5.94 3.80
CA GLY A 190 16.05 -6.61 3.07
C GLY A 190 16.57 -5.87 1.84
N LYS A 191 16.11 -4.64 1.57
CA LYS A 191 16.54 -3.84 0.42
C LYS A 191 16.94 -2.42 0.82
N PRO A 192 17.85 -1.75 0.09
CA PRO A 192 18.11 -0.32 0.26
C PRO A 192 16.84 0.51 0.09
N MET A 193 16.72 1.60 0.85
CA MET A 193 15.56 2.49 0.81
C MET A 193 15.32 3.12 -0.56
N ALA A 194 16.38 3.44 -1.29
CA ALA A 194 16.28 3.85 -2.69
C ALA A 194 15.55 2.80 -3.54
N GLU A 195 15.94 1.53 -3.43
CA GLU A 195 15.31 0.43 -4.16
C GLU A 195 13.86 0.21 -3.70
N HIS A 196 13.60 0.30 -2.39
CA HIS A 196 12.25 0.18 -1.83
C HIS A 196 11.31 1.26 -2.39
N MET A 197 11.76 2.52 -2.43
CA MET A 197 10.97 3.64 -2.99
C MET A 197 10.77 3.51 -4.51
N LEU A 198 11.80 3.12 -5.25
CA LEU A 198 11.67 2.85 -6.69
C LEU A 198 10.65 1.72 -6.96
N ASN A 199 10.65 0.67 -6.14
CA ASN A 199 9.69 -0.42 -6.25
C ASN A 199 8.26 0.03 -5.92
N ILE A 200 8.08 0.93 -4.94
CA ILE A 200 6.77 1.53 -4.66
C ILE A 200 6.27 2.32 -5.87
N LEU A 201 7.11 3.16 -6.47
CA LEU A 201 6.79 3.90 -7.69
C LEU A 201 6.43 2.96 -8.85
N LYS A 202 7.23 1.93 -9.12
CA LYS A 202 6.94 0.94 -10.18
C LYS A 202 5.62 0.21 -9.96
N ARG A 203 5.25 -0.10 -8.71
CA ARG A 203 3.96 -0.72 -8.36
C ARG A 203 2.75 0.21 -8.57
N THR A 204 2.96 1.50 -8.82
CA THR A 204 1.89 2.38 -9.30
C THR A 204 1.54 2.13 -10.76
N GLY A 205 2.43 1.49 -11.53
CA GLY A 205 2.35 1.28 -12.98
C GLY A 205 3.25 2.25 -13.77
N ILE A 206 3.99 3.14 -13.11
CA ILE A 206 4.98 4.01 -13.74
C ILE A 206 6.20 3.18 -14.18
N GLU A 207 6.55 3.27 -15.46
CA GLU A 207 7.72 2.59 -16.04
C GLU A 207 9.01 3.41 -15.81
N ASP A 208 8.92 4.72 -16.04
CA ASP A 208 10.05 5.66 -15.95
C ASP A 208 10.25 6.18 -14.53
N VAL A 209 11.13 5.51 -13.79
CA VAL A 209 11.48 5.88 -12.41
C VAL A 209 12.96 6.25 -12.27
N PHE A 210 13.22 7.32 -11.51
CA PHE A 210 14.56 7.87 -11.32
C PHE A 210 14.80 8.24 -9.86
N ILE A 211 16.07 8.35 -9.50
CA ILE A 211 16.54 8.94 -8.25
C ILE A 211 17.11 10.32 -8.55
N SER A 212 16.69 11.35 -7.82
CA SER A 212 17.38 12.65 -7.83
C SER A 212 18.64 12.56 -6.95
N GLY A 213 19.76 12.99 -7.52
CA GLY A 213 21.10 12.90 -6.95
C GLY A 213 21.99 11.91 -7.71
N SER A 214 22.97 11.34 -7.01
CA SER A 214 23.87 10.31 -7.55
C SER A 214 23.91 9.12 -6.60
N LEU A 215 23.59 7.94 -7.13
CA LEU A 215 23.60 6.67 -6.40
C LEU A 215 24.03 5.54 -7.34
N GLU A 216 25.18 4.94 -7.04
CA GLU A 216 25.75 3.88 -7.87
C GLU A 216 24.78 2.70 -8.04
N GLY A 217 24.62 2.23 -9.29
CA GLY A 217 23.74 1.11 -9.62
C GLY A 217 22.26 1.46 -9.81
N TYR A 218 21.88 2.75 -9.76
CA TYR A 218 20.49 3.19 -9.93
C TYR A 218 20.32 4.23 -11.04
N PRO A 219 19.13 4.32 -11.67
CA PRO A 219 18.83 5.34 -12.67
C PRO A 219 18.75 6.72 -12.01
N CYS A 220 19.80 7.53 -12.16
CA CYS A 220 19.93 8.81 -11.48
C CYS A 220 19.73 10.01 -12.40
N LEU A 221 19.18 11.08 -11.84
CA LEU A 221 19.15 12.43 -12.39
C LEU A 221 19.93 13.33 -11.45
N GLU A 222 21.13 13.72 -11.87
CA GLU A 222 22.03 14.53 -11.04
C GLU A 222 21.44 15.90 -10.74
N ASP A 223 21.58 16.35 -9.49
CA ASP A 223 21.21 17.69 -9.06
C ASP A 223 22.21 18.72 -9.62
N ASP A 224 21.76 19.94 -9.94
CA ASP A 224 22.66 21.02 -10.39
C ASP A 224 23.60 21.47 -9.25
N GLU A 225 23.09 21.42 -8.01
CA GLU A 225 23.84 21.73 -6.79
C GLU A 225 23.63 20.63 -5.74
N ILE A 226 24.74 19.96 -5.38
CA ILE A 226 24.71 18.88 -4.39
C ILE A 226 24.25 19.43 -3.05
N HIS A 227 23.22 18.83 -2.48
CA HIS A 227 22.64 19.18 -1.18
C HIS A 227 21.90 20.52 -1.08
N ALA A 228 21.48 21.11 -2.20
CA ALA A 228 20.62 22.30 -2.22
C ALA A 228 19.20 22.05 -1.64
N GLY A 229 18.84 20.78 -1.43
CA GLY A 229 17.60 20.36 -0.79
C GLY A 229 16.51 19.96 -1.78
N PRO A 230 15.36 19.46 -1.28
CA PRO A 230 14.34 18.82 -2.12
C PRO A 230 13.66 19.76 -3.12
N ALA A 231 13.55 21.06 -2.83
CA ALA A 231 12.96 22.02 -3.77
C ALA A 231 13.85 22.25 -5.00
N ALA A 232 15.17 22.37 -4.79
CA ALA A 232 16.15 22.48 -5.87
C ALA A 232 16.17 21.20 -6.72
N ALA A 233 16.18 20.03 -6.06
CA ALA A 233 16.10 18.73 -6.73
C ALA A 233 14.86 18.60 -7.64
N ILE A 234 13.66 18.99 -7.16
CA ILE A 234 12.43 18.97 -7.97
C ILE A 234 12.61 19.87 -9.21
N ARG A 235 13.08 21.10 -9.04
CA ARG A 235 13.32 22.05 -10.15
C ARG A 235 14.30 21.47 -11.16
N ASP A 236 15.42 20.92 -10.71
CA ASP A 236 16.50 20.42 -11.57
C ASP A 236 16.02 19.22 -12.38
N VAL A 237 15.24 18.31 -11.78
CA VAL A 237 14.60 17.20 -12.48
C VAL A 237 13.65 17.70 -13.56
N LEU A 238 12.74 18.65 -13.24
CA LEU A 238 11.78 19.20 -14.20
C LEU A 238 12.48 19.93 -15.37
N LYS A 239 13.63 20.55 -15.11
CA LYS A 239 14.46 21.22 -16.11
C LYS A 239 15.22 20.24 -17.01
N ARG A 240 15.81 19.20 -16.43
CA ARG A 240 16.70 18.25 -17.13
C ARG A 240 15.94 17.19 -17.92
N LYS A 241 14.77 16.77 -17.43
CA LYS A 241 13.98 15.71 -18.05
C LYS A 241 12.56 16.17 -18.38
N PRO A 242 12.39 17.20 -19.23
CA PRO A 242 11.07 17.60 -19.71
C PRO A 242 10.46 16.51 -20.61
N GLY A 243 9.15 16.59 -20.84
CA GLY A 243 8.45 15.72 -21.80
C GLY A 243 7.37 14.83 -21.20
N TYR A 244 7.33 14.66 -19.88
CA TYR A 244 6.23 13.97 -19.20
C TYR A 244 5.04 14.90 -18.94
N GLN A 245 3.83 14.34 -18.99
CA GLN A 245 2.59 15.01 -18.61
C GLN A 245 2.39 15.08 -17.09
N GLY A 246 3.16 14.30 -16.31
CA GLY A 246 3.12 14.35 -14.85
C GLY A 246 4.40 13.84 -14.21
N TYR A 247 4.67 14.29 -12.99
CA TYR A 247 5.82 13.87 -12.19
C TYR A 247 5.34 13.61 -10.77
N ILE A 248 5.59 12.42 -10.25
CA ILE A 248 5.35 12.09 -8.83
C ILE A 248 6.68 12.09 -8.09
N PHE A 249 6.82 12.95 -7.09
CA PHE A 249 8.00 13.06 -6.26
C PHE A 249 7.74 12.41 -4.91
N VAL A 250 8.60 11.47 -4.52
CA VAL A 250 8.53 10.77 -3.23
C VAL A 250 9.84 10.98 -2.46
N PRO A 251 9.80 11.24 -1.16
CA PRO A 251 11.00 11.39 -0.37
C PRO A 251 11.54 10.02 0.06
N VAL A 252 12.86 9.86 0.12
CA VAL A 252 13.48 8.58 0.48
C VAL A 252 13.32 8.21 1.95
N ASP A 253 12.79 9.10 2.79
CA ASP A 253 12.70 8.93 4.24
C ASP A 253 11.30 8.56 4.76
N MET A 254 10.39 8.17 3.86
CA MET A 254 9.07 7.65 4.20
C MET A 254 8.98 6.13 4.00
N PRO A 255 9.53 5.28 4.90
CA PRO A 255 9.63 3.83 4.70
C PRO A 255 8.28 3.11 4.61
N LEU A 256 7.24 3.67 5.22
CA LEU A 256 5.90 3.07 5.27
C LEU A 256 4.98 3.46 4.11
N LEU A 257 5.46 4.30 3.19
CA LEU A 257 4.70 4.75 2.03
C LEU A 257 4.24 3.55 1.19
N ARG A 258 3.06 3.64 0.61
CA ARG A 258 2.46 2.57 -0.20
C ARG A 258 2.09 3.04 -1.60
N PRO A 259 2.02 2.15 -2.60
CA PRO A 259 1.64 2.54 -3.95
C PRO A 259 0.24 3.16 -4.03
N GLU A 260 -0.69 2.73 -3.18
CA GLU A 260 -2.09 3.18 -3.22
C GLU A 260 -2.20 4.69 -2.93
N ILE A 261 -1.46 5.22 -1.95
CA ILE A 261 -1.50 6.65 -1.63
C ILE A 261 -0.88 7.51 -2.74
N LEU A 262 0.08 6.97 -3.50
CA LEU A 262 0.63 7.64 -4.67
C LEU A 262 -0.35 7.64 -5.83
N LYS A 263 -1.10 6.55 -6.02
CA LYS A 263 -2.16 6.48 -7.04
C LYS A 263 -3.25 7.53 -6.81
N GLU A 264 -3.59 7.84 -5.56
CA GLU A 264 -4.53 8.93 -5.22
C GLU A 264 -4.05 10.31 -5.71
N LEU A 265 -2.73 10.57 -5.66
CA LEU A 265 -2.14 11.80 -6.20
C LEU A 265 -2.11 11.78 -7.73
N ILE A 266 -1.68 10.65 -8.31
CA ILE A 266 -1.52 10.48 -9.77
C ILE A 266 -2.86 10.51 -10.50
N SER A 267 -3.95 10.05 -9.87
CA SER A 267 -5.29 10.06 -10.47
C SER A 267 -5.89 11.46 -10.63
N GLN A 268 -5.24 12.49 -10.08
CA GLN A 268 -5.70 13.87 -10.21
C GLN A 268 -5.32 14.48 -11.56
N LYS A 269 -6.25 15.24 -12.14
CA LYS A 269 -6.00 15.99 -13.39
C LYS A 269 -5.02 17.16 -13.22
N ARG A 270 -4.85 17.64 -12.00
CA ARG A 270 -3.99 18.78 -11.66
C ARG A 270 -3.01 18.33 -10.60
N GLY A 271 -1.83 18.95 -10.60
CA GLY A 271 -0.85 18.73 -9.57
C GLY A 271 -1.44 18.90 -8.17
N CYS A 272 -1.07 17.99 -7.27
CA CYS A 272 -1.56 17.95 -5.91
C CYS A 272 -0.54 17.35 -4.92
N TYR A 273 -0.79 17.58 -3.64
CA TYR A 273 -0.06 17.00 -2.50
C TYR A 273 -1.04 16.83 -1.33
N PHE A 274 -0.63 16.22 -0.22
CA PHE A 274 -1.51 16.08 0.95
C PHE A 274 -1.34 17.23 1.94
N THR A 275 -2.44 17.75 2.49
CA THR A 275 -2.41 18.79 3.52
C THR A 275 -1.51 18.39 4.68
N GLY A 276 -0.57 19.26 5.06
CA GLY A 276 0.43 19.00 6.10
C GLY A 276 1.65 18.21 5.64
N TRP A 277 1.64 17.68 4.42
CA TRP A 277 2.67 16.84 3.84
C TRP A 277 3.06 17.33 2.44
N PRO A 278 4.00 18.29 2.32
CA PRO A 278 4.45 18.80 1.03
C PRO A 278 5.05 17.73 0.10
N LEU A 279 5.41 16.57 0.66
CA LEU A 279 5.78 15.39 -0.09
C LEU A 279 5.06 14.17 0.52
N PRO A 280 4.70 13.14 -0.29
CA PRO A 280 4.83 13.08 -1.75
C PRO A 280 3.94 14.11 -2.48
N ALA A 281 4.35 14.50 -3.68
CA ALA A 281 3.63 15.50 -4.49
C ALA A 281 3.62 15.12 -5.96
N PHE A 282 2.45 15.23 -6.59
CA PHE A 282 2.24 15.08 -8.02
C PHE A 282 2.21 16.45 -8.68
N LEU A 283 3.02 16.66 -9.71
CA LEU A 283 3.14 17.91 -10.44
C LEU A 283 2.81 17.67 -11.92
N THR A 284 2.07 18.59 -12.53
CA THR A 284 1.69 18.56 -13.95
C THR A 284 2.15 19.83 -14.64
N PRO A 285 2.64 19.80 -15.89
CA PRO A 285 3.00 21.01 -16.63
C PRO A 285 1.81 21.97 -16.80
N PRO A 286 2.06 23.27 -17.02
CA PRO A 286 3.37 23.93 -17.09
C PRO A 286 3.97 24.19 -15.70
N PHE A 287 5.30 24.28 -15.62
CA PHE A 287 6.03 24.51 -14.37
C PHE A 287 6.66 25.91 -14.33
N LYS A 288 6.58 26.57 -13.17
CA LYS A 288 7.39 27.74 -12.82
C LYS A 288 8.68 27.24 -12.14
N LEU A 289 9.80 27.32 -12.85
CA LEU A 289 11.11 26.81 -12.41
C LEU A 289 11.90 27.82 -11.56
N ASN A 290 11.20 28.58 -10.72
CA ASN A 290 11.82 29.59 -9.86
C ASN A 290 12.69 28.94 -8.78
N HIS A 291 13.68 29.69 -8.29
CA HIS A 291 14.49 29.24 -7.17
C HIS A 291 13.72 29.38 -5.85
N GLU A 292 13.24 28.27 -5.29
CA GLU A 292 12.49 28.26 -4.04
C GLU A 292 13.26 27.66 -2.87
N LYS A 293 13.01 28.20 -1.67
CA LYS A 293 13.72 27.80 -0.43
C LYS A 293 13.16 26.55 0.24
N SER A 294 11.94 26.13 -0.12
CA SER A 294 11.27 24.96 0.45
C SER A 294 10.34 24.32 -0.56
N VAL A 295 10.00 23.04 -0.36
CA VAL A 295 9.06 22.34 -1.24
C VAL A 295 7.70 23.03 -1.21
N GLN A 296 7.19 23.42 -0.02
CA GLN A 296 5.91 24.11 0.08
C GLN A 296 5.86 25.38 -0.79
N ARG A 297 6.90 26.22 -0.77
CA ARG A 297 6.94 27.42 -1.61
C ARG A 297 7.00 27.09 -3.11
N LEU A 298 7.69 26.01 -3.48
CA LEU A 298 7.70 25.51 -4.86
C LEU A 298 6.30 25.08 -5.29
N LEU A 299 5.58 24.35 -4.44
CA LEU A 299 4.21 23.93 -4.70
C LEU A 299 3.27 25.13 -4.82
N ASP A 300 3.36 26.09 -3.90
CA ASP A 300 2.57 27.33 -3.92
C ASP A 300 2.85 28.14 -5.20
N ALA A 301 4.13 28.31 -5.57
CA ALA A 301 4.52 29.02 -6.78
C ALA A 301 3.99 28.35 -8.06
N ASN A 302 3.86 27.02 -8.05
CA ASN A 302 3.33 26.23 -9.17
C ASN A 302 1.80 26.01 -9.09
N ASP A 303 1.10 26.71 -8.18
CA ASP A 303 -0.35 26.62 -7.99
C ASP A 303 -0.83 25.17 -7.72
N ILE A 304 0.02 24.35 -7.09
CA ILE A 304 -0.24 22.95 -6.74
C ILE A 304 -1.17 22.90 -5.53
N ARG A 305 -2.23 22.09 -5.59
CA ARG A 305 -3.30 22.14 -4.58
C ARG A 305 -3.20 21.03 -3.53
N PRO A 306 -3.50 21.33 -2.26
CA PRO A 306 -3.58 20.31 -1.24
C PRO A 306 -4.83 19.44 -1.40
N LEU A 307 -4.72 18.18 -1.00
CA LEU A 307 -5.78 17.21 -0.81
C LEU A 307 -5.84 16.77 0.65
N ASN A 308 -7.01 16.34 1.09
CA ASN A 308 -7.12 15.69 2.38
C ASN A 308 -6.44 14.32 2.33
N LEU A 309 -5.61 14.04 3.32
CA LEU A 309 -5.03 12.71 3.50
C LEU A 309 -6.15 11.75 3.89
N PRO A 310 -6.38 10.64 3.16
CA PRO A 310 -7.39 9.68 3.58
C PRO A 310 -6.96 9.02 4.90
N GLN A 311 -7.92 8.84 5.81
CA GLN A 311 -7.67 8.46 7.21
C GLN A 311 -6.87 7.15 7.34
N ASP A 312 -7.10 6.18 6.45
CA ASP A 312 -6.41 4.89 6.41
C ASP A 312 -4.88 5.01 6.15
N PHE A 313 -4.41 6.18 5.71
CA PHE A 313 -3.00 6.44 5.41
C PHE A 313 -2.31 7.35 6.42
N GLU A 314 -3.02 7.90 7.42
CA GLU A 314 -2.40 8.78 8.44
C GLU A 314 -1.22 8.12 9.14
N GLY A 315 -1.35 6.85 9.54
CA GLY A 315 -0.28 6.09 10.19
C GLY A 315 0.89 5.70 9.27
N LEU A 316 0.79 5.96 7.96
CA LEU A 316 1.81 5.62 6.96
C LEU A 316 2.66 6.83 6.54
N MET A 317 2.17 8.04 6.80
CA MET A 317 2.88 9.29 6.53
C MET A 317 3.84 9.57 7.69
N ILE A 318 5.02 8.92 7.67
CA ILE A 318 6.05 9.07 8.71
C ILE A 318 7.39 9.38 8.05
N ASN A 319 7.99 10.50 8.46
CA ASN A 319 9.35 10.85 8.08
C ASN A 319 10.35 10.27 9.09
N ALA A 320 11.33 9.51 8.61
CA ALA A 320 12.44 9.01 9.41
C ALA A 320 13.72 9.77 9.08
N ASN A 321 13.99 10.85 9.83
CA ASN A 321 15.16 11.72 9.67
C ASN A 321 16.28 11.43 10.65
N THR A 322 16.01 10.76 11.77
CA THR A 322 17.01 10.31 12.76
C THR A 322 16.98 8.79 12.93
N PRO A 323 18.02 8.18 13.54
CA PRO A 323 18.03 6.76 13.86
C PRO A 323 16.89 6.31 14.77
N GLU A 324 16.47 7.16 15.73
CA GLU A 324 15.36 6.88 16.65
C GLU A 324 14.02 6.90 15.92
N GLU A 325 13.81 7.91 15.07
CA GLU A 325 12.63 7.99 14.21
C GLU A 325 12.55 6.79 13.26
N TRP A 326 13.69 6.37 12.71
CA TRP A 326 13.80 5.17 11.89
C TRP A 326 13.36 3.93 12.66
N LYS A 327 13.97 3.64 13.81
CA LYS A 327 13.62 2.51 14.67
C LYS A 327 12.12 2.48 15.00
N LYS A 328 11.57 3.63 15.39
CA LYS A 328 10.14 3.79 15.68
C LYS A 328 9.27 3.52 14.46
N ALA A 329 9.64 4.06 13.30
CA ALA A 329 8.87 3.90 12.06
C ALA A 329 8.88 2.46 11.55
N VAL A 330 10.01 1.76 11.65
CA VAL A 330 10.16 0.40 11.08
C VAL A 330 9.96 -0.72 12.10
N GLY A 331 9.69 -0.39 13.37
CA GLY A 331 9.45 -1.37 14.43
C GLY A 331 10.69 -2.18 14.82
N ILE A 332 11.88 -1.60 14.66
CA ILE A 332 13.14 -2.21 15.12
C ILE A 332 13.37 -1.77 16.58
N PRO A 333 13.53 -2.70 17.54
CA PRO A 333 13.73 -2.38 18.95
C PRO A 333 15.00 -1.56 19.24
#